data_AF-A7HLI3-F1
#
_entry.id   AF-A7HLI3-F1
#
_cell.length_a   1.000
_cell.length_b   1.000
_cell.length_c   1.000
_cell.angle_alpha   90.00
_cell.angle_beta   90.00
_cell.angle_gamma   90.00
#
_symmetry.space_group_name_H-M   'P 1'
#
loop_
_entity.id
_entity.type
_entity.pdbx_description
1 polymer ?
#
loop_
_entity_poly.entity_id
_entity_poly.type
_entity_poly.pdbx_seq_one_letter_code
_entity_poly.pdbx_strand_id
1 'polypeptide(L)'
;MAKFYACEIEYDKGSIKIAIEKSLVSGISEKFISGPEKDIIFGFAEHGNFLYPIVTHSKLSSPVLKYFIILQKYAFGVTRVIEEIEGEIIPISPNLPIQKGSKFESISEYIGVVQKDREFYYVYNIHNVELPIEARVISSEEKEEKKTKIDSQKADFVVIGGKYAVRKSNVKTIVSFDLVTPYKFHGYDGFIDYKKIIPVKNIDEGKFIVVLDNIAYRTGKITLVSGNELYHESGKKMLETDEGTYEIIE
;
A
#
# COMPACT_ATOMS: atom_id res chain seq x y z
N MET A 1 13.70 34.88 6.38
CA MET A 1 14.70 33.80 6.25
C MET A 1 13.94 32.49 6.10
N ALA A 2 14.59 31.40 5.68
CA ALA A 2 13.91 30.12 5.55
C ALA A 2 13.76 29.46 6.93
N LYS A 3 12.66 28.72 7.12
CA LYS A 3 12.42 27.92 8.33
C LYS A 3 12.69 26.45 8.06
N PHE A 4 13.30 25.78 9.01
CA PHE A 4 13.70 24.38 8.90
C PHE A 4 13.27 23.59 10.13
N TYR A 5 12.98 22.31 9.94
CA TYR A 5 12.99 21.35 11.02
C TYR A 5 14.42 20.83 11.22
N ALA A 6 14.99 21.13 12.38
CA ALA A 6 16.24 20.54 12.83
C ALA A 6 15.98 19.12 13.30
N CYS A 7 16.65 18.14 12.71
CA CYS A 7 16.39 16.72 12.94
C CYS A 7 17.68 15.99 13.26
N GLU A 8 17.54 14.85 13.94
CA GLU A 8 18.64 13.95 14.23
C GLU A 8 18.32 12.52 13.79
N ILE A 9 19.35 11.84 13.28
CA ILE A 9 19.30 10.43 12.90
C ILE A 9 20.41 9.70 13.65
N GLU A 10 20.03 8.90 14.63
CA GLU A 10 20.90 7.96 15.34
C GLU A 10 21.11 6.70 14.50
N TYR A 11 22.33 6.19 14.54
CA TYR A 11 22.77 4.97 13.87
C TYR A 11 23.93 4.35 14.66
N ASP A 12 24.37 3.15 14.30
CA ASP A 12 25.34 2.38 15.13
C ASP A 12 26.65 3.11 15.45
N LYS A 13 27.08 4.09 14.63
CA LYS A 13 28.35 4.81 14.80
C LYS A 13 28.20 6.27 15.23
N GLY A 14 26.99 6.71 15.60
CA GLY A 14 26.75 8.06 16.11
C GLY A 14 25.41 8.65 15.70
N SER A 15 25.39 9.97 15.53
CA SER A 15 24.20 10.72 15.14
C SER A 15 24.54 11.76 14.07
N ILE A 16 23.65 11.94 13.09
CA ILE A 16 23.75 13.01 12.09
C ILE A 16 22.67 14.05 12.37
N LYS A 17 23.05 15.33 12.33
CA LYS A 17 22.14 16.47 12.45
C LYS A 17 21.86 17.07 11.08
N ILE A 18 20.61 17.07 10.67
CA ILE A 18 20.17 17.62 9.39
C ILE A 18 19.09 18.68 9.58
N ALA A 19 18.87 19.47 8.54
CA ALA A 19 17.78 20.43 8.44
C ALA A 19 16.95 20.12 7.19
N ILE A 20 15.62 20.11 7.34
CA ILE A 20 14.66 19.97 6.23
C ILE A 20 13.81 21.23 6.16
N GLU A 21 13.69 21.82 4.98
CA GLU A 21 12.95 23.07 4.79
C GLU A 21 11.46 22.88 5.09
N LYS A 22 10.93 23.67 6.02
CA LYS A 22 9.55 23.53 6.53
C LYS A 22 8.50 23.78 5.46
N SER A 23 8.77 24.64 4.49
CA SER A 23 7.87 24.95 3.37
C SER A 23 7.56 23.73 2.50
N LEU A 24 8.41 22.70 2.54
CA LEU A 24 8.30 21.48 1.73
C LEU A 24 7.64 20.33 2.49
N VAL A 25 7.36 20.50 3.79
CA VAL A 25 6.84 19.47 4.68
C VAL A 25 5.33 19.62 4.83
N SER A 26 4.60 18.57 4.44
CA SER A 26 3.13 18.51 4.54
C SER A 26 2.66 18.07 5.93
N GLY A 27 3.51 17.40 6.71
CA GLY A 27 3.19 16.91 8.04
C GLY A 27 4.32 16.07 8.66
N ILE A 28 4.10 15.60 9.88
CA ILE A 28 4.98 14.65 10.58
C ILE A 28 4.10 13.49 11.06
N SER A 29 4.58 12.26 10.90
CA SER A 29 3.91 11.05 11.36
C SER A 29 4.82 10.20 12.24
N GLU A 30 4.22 9.46 13.17
CA GLU A 30 4.86 8.41 13.97
C GLU A 30 4.41 7.01 13.53
N LYS A 31 3.43 6.93 12.61
CA LYS A 31 2.82 5.67 12.20
C LYS A 31 3.69 4.95 11.18
N PHE A 32 4.40 3.93 11.65
CA PHE A 32 5.19 3.03 10.81
C PHE A 32 4.38 1.82 10.36
N ILE A 33 4.50 1.47 9.08
CA ILE A 33 3.96 0.25 8.50
C ILE A 33 5.09 -0.48 7.77
N SER A 34 5.36 -1.71 8.20
CA SER A 34 6.35 -2.57 7.55
C SER A 34 6.00 -2.79 6.07
N GLY A 35 7.03 -2.75 5.22
CA GLY A 35 6.96 -3.05 3.80
C GLY A 35 8.01 -4.09 3.41
N PRO A 36 8.00 -4.58 2.16
CA PRO A 36 9.10 -5.39 1.67
C PRO A 36 10.40 -4.58 1.74
N GLU A 37 11.37 -5.08 2.48
CA GLU A 37 12.70 -4.47 2.56
C GLU A 37 13.35 -4.54 1.16
N LYS A 38 13.41 -3.38 0.50
CA LYS A 38 14.21 -3.16 -0.71
C LYS A 38 15.29 -2.16 -0.35
N ASP A 39 16.49 -2.31 -0.92
CA ASP A 39 17.78 -1.65 -0.61
C ASP A 39 17.76 -0.26 0.08
N ILE A 40 16.83 0.65 -0.25
CA ILE A 40 16.76 2.00 0.32
C ILE A 40 15.42 2.38 1.00
N ILE A 41 14.43 1.48 0.99
CA ILE A 41 13.09 1.72 1.55
C ILE A 41 12.91 0.91 2.84
N PHE A 42 12.69 1.62 3.95
CA PHE A 42 12.56 1.04 5.29
C PHE A 42 11.12 0.61 5.61
N GLY A 43 10.15 0.93 4.76
CA GLY A 43 8.73 0.67 4.97
C GLY A 43 7.88 1.83 4.47
N PHE A 44 6.73 2.04 5.12
CA PHE A 44 5.80 3.11 4.79
C PHE A 44 5.38 3.89 6.02
N ALA A 45 5.23 5.21 5.88
CA ALA A 45 4.64 6.08 6.88
C ALA A 45 3.19 6.38 6.50
N GLU A 46 2.25 6.26 7.44
CA GLU A 46 0.86 6.65 7.21
C GLU A 46 0.64 8.11 7.60
N HIS A 47 0.10 8.91 6.68
CA HIS A 47 -0.33 10.28 6.96
C HIS A 47 -1.51 10.67 6.07
N GLY A 48 -2.59 11.18 6.67
CA GLY A 48 -3.77 11.66 5.93
C GLY A 48 -4.41 10.61 5.00
N ASN A 49 -4.47 9.35 5.41
CA ASN A 49 -4.92 8.20 4.59
C ASN A 49 -4.03 7.89 3.37
N PHE A 50 -2.78 8.35 3.36
CA PHE A 50 -1.78 7.98 2.36
C PHE A 50 -0.60 7.27 3.01
N LEU A 51 0.01 6.37 2.24
CA LEU A 51 1.22 5.64 2.58
C LEU A 51 2.38 6.22 1.79
N TYR A 52 3.34 6.77 2.50
CA TYR A 52 4.55 7.36 1.94
C TYR A 52 5.71 6.39 2.11
N PRO A 53 6.45 6.04 1.05
CA PRO A 53 7.65 5.22 1.21
C PRO A 53 8.65 5.93 2.13
N ILE A 54 9.20 5.21 3.10
CA ILE A 54 10.17 5.76 4.05
C ILE A 54 11.58 5.59 3.49
N VAL A 55 12.27 6.71 3.37
CA VAL A 55 13.70 6.80 3.08
C VAL A 55 14.40 7.58 4.19
N THR A 56 15.71 7.42 4.32
CA THR A 56 16.51 8.22 5.26
C THR A 56 17.87 8.51 4.64
N HIS A 57 18.77 9.12 5.40
CA HIS A 57 20.14 9.40 4.99
C HIS A 57 20.84 8.13 4.50
N SER A 58 21.65 8.25 3.44
CA SER A 58 22.30 7.10 2.81
C SER A 58 23.40 6.50 3.69
N LYS A 59 23.78 5.24 3.42
CA LYS A 59 24.95 4.57 4.03
C LYS A 59 24.96 4.50 5.57
N LEU A 60 23.80 4.64 6.22
CA LEU A 60 23.66 4.42 7.65
C LEU A 60 23.51 2.93 7.94
N SER A 61 24.33 2.39 8.84
CA SER A 61 24.12 1.06 9.40
C SER A 61 23.08 1.14 10.53
N SER A 62 21.99 0.38 10.38
CA SER A 62 20.93 0.25 11.38
C SER A 62 20.36 1.60 11.89
N PRO A 63 19.86 2.49 11.01
CA PRO A 63 19.33 3.77 11.45
C PRO A 63 18.08 3.59 12.32
N VAL A 64 17.98 4.37 13.41
CA VAL A 64 16.83 4.33 14.32
C VAL A 64 15.77 5.33 13.86
N LEU A 65 14.70 4.86 13.23
CA LEU A 65 13.65 5.72 12.68
C LEU A 65 12.41 5.70 13.58
N LYS A 66 11.99 6.88 14.06
CA LYS A 66 10.82 7.03 14.95
C LYS A 66 9.79 8.02 14.41
N TYR A 67 10.25 9.07 13.72
CA TYR A 67 9.40 10.09 13.13
C TYR A 67 9.62 10.15 11.62
N PHE A 68 8.55 10.47 10.90
CA PHE A 68 8.50 10.46 9.45
C PHE A 68 8.02 11.82 8.96
N ILE A 69 8.95 12.59 8.38
CA ILE A 69 8.69 13.93 7.85
C ILE A 69 8.07 13.75 6.46
N ILE A 70 6.80 14.14 6.31
CA ILE A 70 6.01 13.89 5.11
C ILE A 70 6.34 14.96 4.07
N LEU A 71 6.97 14.52 2.99
CA LEU A 71 7.27 15.33 1.80
C LEU A 71 6.33 14.92 0.66
N GLN A 72 6.40 15.62 -0.47
CA GLN A 72 5.46 15.42 -1.58
C GLN A 72 5.40 13.97 -2.10
N LYS A 73 6.54 13.25 -2.14
CA LYS A 73 6.65 11.92 -2.78
C LYS A 73 7.02 10.78 -1.84
N TYR A 74 7.51 11.09 -0.63
CA TYR A 74 8.04 10.12 0.32
C TYR A 74 8.00 10.70 1.73
N ALA A 75 8.29 9.86 2.71
CA ALA A 75 8.51 10.29 4.08
C ALA A 75 10.00 10.15 4.42
N PHE A 76 10.58 11.19 4.99
CA PHE A 76 11.97 11.16 5.45
C PHE A 76 12.02 10.71 6.90
N GLY A 77 12.61 9.54 7.14
CA GLY A 77 12.73 8.94 8.46
C GLY A 77 13.84 9.59 9.28
N VAL A 78 13.52 9.98 10.51
CA VAL A 78 14.45 10.55 11.49
C VAL A 78 14.23 9.92 12.86
N THR A 79 15.23 10.00 13.73
CA THR A 79 15.11 9.54 15.13
C THR A 79 14.31 10.53 15.95
N ARG A 80 14.50 11.84 15.72
CA ARG A 80 13.76 12.91 16.38
C ARG A 80 13.77 14.19 15.55
N VAL A 81 12.70 14.97 15.70
CA VAL A 81 12.67 16.39 15.34
C VAL A 81 13.04 17.16 16.60
N ILE A 82 14.17 17.89 16.56
CA ILE A 82 14.71 18.62 17.70
C ILE A 82 13.88 19.89 17.93
N GLU A 83 13.77 20.72 16.90
CA GLU A 83 13.07 22.00 16.96
C GLU A 83 12.89 22.63 15.57
N GLU A 84 12.15 23.74 15.53
CA GLU A 84 12.13 24.63 14.37
C GLU A 84 13.24 25.69 14.48
N ILE A 85 13.97 25.91 13.40
CA ILE A 85 15.03 26.90 13.31
C ILE A 85 14.80 27.81 12.11
N GLU A 86 15.25 29.06 12.20
CA GLU A 86 15.23 30.02 11.10
C GLU A 86 16.66 30.42 10.76
N GLY A 87 16.98 30.49 9.48
CA GLY A 87 18.33 30.84 9.04
C GLY A 87 18.47 30.95 7.53
N GLU A 88 19.67 31.34 7.10
CA GLU A 88 20.08 31.33 5.70
C GLU A 88 20.92 30.11 5.41
N ILE A 89 20.73 29.53 4.22
CA ILE A 89 21.53 28.39 3.76
C ILE A 89 22.92 28.91 3.40
N ILE A 90 23.92 28.45 4.12
CA ILE A 90 25.33 28.66 3.79
C ILE A 90 25.72 27.54 2.81
N PRO A 91 26.01 27.83 1.53
CA PRO A 91 26.38 26.81 0.57
C PRO A 91 27.61 26.03 1.03
N ILE A 92 27.67 24.74 0.69
CA ILE A 92 28.83 23.91 1.03
C ILE A 92 30.03 24.38 0.21
N SER A 93 30.86 25.20 0.82
CA SER A 93 32.20 25.56 0.34
C SER A 93 33.22 24.61 0.99
N PRO A 94 34.34 24.28 0.31
CA PRO A 94 35.41 23.44 0.89
C PRO A 94 36.00 23.95 2.23
N ASN A 95 35.65 25.17 2.66
CA ASN A 95 36.17 25.83 3.86
C ASN A 95 35.22 25.79 5.08
N LEU A 96 34.08 25.08 5.04
CA LEU A 96 33.23 24.93 6.21
C LEU A 96 33.90 24.06 7.29
N PRO A 97 33.73 24.36 8.59
CA PRO A 97 34.27 23.54 9.67
C PRO A 97 33.54 22.19 9.71
N ILE A 98 34.09 21.21 9.00
CA ILE A 98 33.62 19.82 9.02
C ILE A 98 33.89 19.26 10.42
N GLN A 99 32.86 18.72 11.08
CA GLN A 99 33.04 17.98 12.32
C GLN A 99 34.06 16.85 12.08
N LYS A 100 35.16 16.84 12.83
CA LYS A 100 36.20 15.82 12.72
C LYS A 100 35.58 14.43 12.94
N GLY A 101 35.39 13.68 11.86
CA GLY A 101 34.84 12.31 11.89
C GLY A 101 33.83 11.99 10.79
N SER A 102 33.18 13.01 10.20
CA SER A 102 32.26 12.80 9.08
C SER A 102 33.02 12.74 7.76
N LYS A 103 33.24 11.54 7.22
CA LYS A 103 33.68 11.38 5.82
C LYS A 103 32.56 11.92 4.92
N PHE A 104 32.81 13.05 4.27
CA PHE A 104 31.95 13.63 3.24
C PHE A 104 32.01 12.72 2.00
N GLU A 105 31.05 11.82 1.82
CA GLU A 105 31.07 10.86 0.70
C GLU A 105 30.01 11.09 -0.38
N SER A 106 29.14 12.11 -0.27
CA SER A 106 28.29 12.56 -1.38
C SER A 106 27.91 14.05 -1.23
N ILE A 107 28.57 14.93 -1.99
CA ILE A 107 28.23 16.37 -2.08
C ILE A 107 26.77 16.57 -2.56
N SER A 108 26.16 15.56 -3.16
CA SER A 108 24.81 15.62 -3.71
C SER A 108 23.68 15.51 -2.69
N GLU A 109 23.93 15.01 -1.47
CA GLU A 109 22.90 14.82 -0.43
C GLU A 109 22.54 16.11 0.31
N TYR A 110 23.35 17.15 0.18
CA TYR A 110 23.18 18.39 0.93
C TYR A 110 23.32 19.60 0.03
N ILE A 111 22.47 20.60 0.24
CA ILE A 111 22.53 21.88 -0.49
C ILE A 111 23.30 22.96 0.26
N GLY A 112 23.57 22.75 1.56
CA GLY A 112 24.21 23.74 2.42
C GLY A 112 24.20 23.33 3.88
N VAL A 113 24.57 24.26 4.74
CA VAL A 113 24.39 24.17 6.19
C VAL A 113 23.61 25.38 6.69
N VAL A 114 22.83 25.18 7.74
CA VAL A 114 22.26 26.27 8.54
C VAL A 114 22.89 26.20 9.92
N GLN A 115 23.36 27.34 10.41
CA GLN A 115 23.94 27.45 11.74
C GLN A 115 22.90 28.02 12.70
N LYS A 116 22.74 27.37 13.85
CA LYS A 116 22.04 27.93 14.99
C LYS A 116 22.94 27.84 16.21
N ASP A 117 23.16 28.97 16.86
CA ASP A 117 24.11 29.11 17.96
C ASP A 117 25.51 28.61 17.55
N ARG A 118 25.96 27.48 18.13
CA ARG A 118 27.24 26.83 17.85
C ARG A 118 27.10 25.49 17.13
N GLU A 119 25.89 25.13 16.70
CA GLU A 119 25.62 23.88 16.01
C GLU A 119 25.34 24.12 14.51
N PHE A 120 25.80 23.17 13.71
CA PHE A 120 25.57 23.15 12.27
C PHE A 120 24.61 22.01 11.93
N TYR A 121 23.59 22.33 11.14
CA TYR A 121 22.65 21.37 10.59
C TYR A 121 22.83 21.33 9.08
N TYR A 122 23.08 20.14 8.53
CA TYR A 122 23.23 19.98 7.09
C TYR A 122 21.86 20.02 6.42
N VAL A 123 21.65 20.97 5.51
CA VAL A 123 20.37 21.13 4.81
C VAL A 123 20.25 20.04 3.75
N TYR A 124 19.31 19.12 3.95
CA TYR A 124 19.17 17.92 3.14
C TYR A 124 18.60 18.25 1.75
N ASN A 125 19.20 17.68 0.71
CA ASN A 125 18.77 17.87 -0.67
C ASN A 125 17.61 16.92 -1.01
N ILE A 126 16.39 17.32 -0.65
CA ILE A 126 15.20 16.48 -0.85
C ILE A 126 14.90 16.17 -2.33
N HIS A 127 15.46 16.95 -3.25
CA HIS A 127 15.27 16.80 -4.70
C HIS A 127 16.18 15.73 -5.33
N ASN A 128 17.27 15.36 -4.64
CA ASN A 128 18.23 14.37 -5.12
C ASN A 128 17.97 12.97 -4.51
N VAL A 129 16.77 12.75 -3.99
CA VAL A 129 16.33 11.43 -3.50
C VAL A 129 15.73 10.65 -4.66
N GLU A 130 16.45 9.63 -5.10
CA GLU A 130 15.96 8.68 -6.11
C GLU A 130 15.13 7.60 -5.43
N LEU A 131 13.84 7.53 -5.77
CA LEU A 131 12.96 6.46 -5.35
C LEU A 131 12.95 5.36 -6.41
N PRO A 132 12.88 4.07 -6.04
CA PRO A 132 12.62 2.99 -6.98
C PRO A 132 11.34 3.26 -7.76
N ILE A 133 11.28 2.84 -9.02
CA ILE A 133 10.16 3.13 -9.94
C ILE A 133 8.80 2.68 -9.36
N GLU A 134 8.81 1.66 -8.51
CA GLU A 134 7.63 1.10 -7.85
C GLU A 134 7.24 1.82 -6.55
N ALA A 135 8.09 2.68 -6.00
CA ALA A 135 7.83 3.41 -4.77
C ALA A 135 6.99 4.65 -5.06
N ARG A 136 5.71 4.58 -4.72
CA ARG A 136 4.75 5.66 -4.91
C ARG A 136 3.93 5.87 -3.66
N VAL A 137 3.41 7.08 -3.51
CA VAL A 137 2.40 7.39 -2.51
C VAL A 137 1.11 6.67 -2.92
N ILE A 138 0.57 5.85 -2.02
CA ILE A 138 -0.63 5.04 -2.27
C ILE A 138 -1.67 5.42 -1.23
N SER A 139 -2.94 5.58 -1.60
CA SER A 139 -3.99 5.75 -0.59
C SER A 139 -4.11 4.47 0.26
N SER A 140 -4.33 4.60 1.57
CA SER A 140 -4.51 3.45 2.46
C SER A 140 -5.64 2.51 1.97
N GLU A 141 -6.65 3.07 1.31
CA GLU A 141 -7.76 2.37 0.64
C GLU A 141 -7.29 1.47 -0.53
N GLU A 142 -6.33 1.92 -1.35
CA GLU A 142 -5.74 1.11 -2.42
C GLU A 142 -4.97 -0.12 -1.90
N LYS A 143 -4.48 -0.10 -0.66
CA LYS A 143 -3.78 -1.25 -0.05
C LYS A 143 -4.75 -2.33 0.40
N GLU A 144 -5.97 -1.98 0.79
CA GLU A 144 -7.05 -2.94 1.00
C GLU A 144 -7.48 -3.58 -0.33
N GLU A 145 -7.58 -2.80 -1.41
CA GLU A 145 -7.87 -3.30 -2.77
C GLU A 145 -6.71 -4.13 -3.37
N LYS A 146 -5.44 -3.82 -3.05
CA LYS A 146 -4.26 -4.57 -3.52
C LYS A 146 -4.01 -5.84 -2.71
N LYS A 147 -4.30 -5.87 -1.41
CA LYS A 147 -4.30 -7.13 -0.62
C LYS A 147 -5.35 -8.10 -1.17
N THR A 148 -6.55 -7.61 -1.52
CA THR A 148 -7.55 -8.45 -2.23
C THR A 148 -7.08 -8.87 -3.63
N LYS A 149 -6.33 -8.04 -4.36
CA LYS A 149 -5.80 -8.40 -5.69
C LYS A 149 -4.66 -9.43 -5.69
N ILE A 150 -3.75 -9.42 -4.71
CA ILE A 150 -2.64 -10.40 -4.67
C ILE A 150 -3.17 -11.79 -4.29
N ASP A 151 -4.14 -11.90 -3.38
CA ASP A 151 -4.86 -13.16 -3.12
C ASP A 151 -5.71 -13.60 -4.33
N SER A 152 -6.30 -12.65 -5.07
CA SER A 152 -7.11 -12.95 -6.27
C SER A 152 -6.37 -13.64 -7.41
N GLN A 153 -5.04 -13.51 -7.47
CA GLN A 153 -4.20 -14.14 -8.50
C GLN A 153 -3.86 -15.60 -8.19
N LYS A 154 -4.01 -16.05 -6.93
CA LYS A 154 -3.89 -17.46 -6.52
C LYS A 154 -5.23 -18.14 -6.25
N ALA A 155 -6.32 -17.38 -6.16
CA ALA A 155 -7.66 -17.91 -5.96
C ALA A 155 -8.14 -18.75 -7.15
N ASP A 156 -8.38 -20.03 -6.88
CA ASP A 156 -8.91 -20.99 -7.86
C ASP A 156 -10.45 -20.99 -7.92
N PHE A 157 -11.11 -20.39 -6.91
CA PHE A 157 -12.56 -20.40 -6.77
C PHE A 157 -13.15 -19.01 -6.52
N VAL A 158 -14.40 -18.86 -6.95
CA VAL A 158 -15.31 -17.74 -6.69
C VAL A 158 -16.39 -18.24 -5.74
N VAL A 159 -16.46 -17.71 -4.54
CA VAL A 159 -17.55 -17.95 -3.59
C VAL A 159 -18.70 -16.99 -3.87
N ILE A 160 -19.88 -17.56 -4.10
CA ILE A 160 -21.11 -16.87 -4.46
C ILE A 160 -22.07 -16.93 -3.26
N GLY A 161 -22.48 -15.75 -2.76
CA GLY A 161 -23.47 -15.60 -1.69
C GLY A 161 -23.03 -16.16 -0.35
N GLY A 162 -21.71 -16.38 -0.17
CA GLY A 162 -21.15 -17.03 1.02
C GLY A 162 -21.57 -18.49 1.23
N LYS A 163 -22.11 -19.15 0.19
CA LYS A 163 -22.69 -20.51 0.28
C LYS A 163 -22.08 -21.49 -0.70
N TYR A 164 -21.86 -21.05 -1.93
CA TYR A 164 -21.42 -21.91 -3.01
C TYR A 164 -20.06 -21.47 -3.53
N ALA A 165 -19.23 -22.42 -3.95
CA ALA A 165 -17.97 -22.16 -4.62
C ALA A 165 -18.06 -22.60 -6.09
N VAL A 166 -17.46 -21.80 -6.98
CA VAL A 166 -17.35 -22.13 -8.40
C VAL A 166 -15.91 -21.96 -8.83
N ARG A 167 -15.36 -22.90 -9.61
CA ARG A 167 -14.02 -22.70 -10.17
C ARG A 167 -13.98 -21.43 -11.00
N LYS A 168 -12.93 -20.64 -10.82
CA LYS A 168 -12.69 -19.42 -11.58
C LYS A 168 -12.65 -19.67 -13.09
N SER A 169 -12.16 -20.83 -13.52
CA SER A 169 -12.16 -21.26 -14.93
C SER A 169 -13.56 -21.41 -15.54
N ASN A 170 -14.56 -21.69 -14.71
CA ASN A 170 -15.94 -21.92 -15.15
C ASN A 170 -16.78 -20.64 -15.14
N VAL A 171 -16.28 -19.57 -14.50
CA VAL A 171 -16.92 -18.25 -14.52
C VAL A 171 -16.58 -17.53 -15.81
N LYS A 172 -17.60 -17.29 -16.65
CA LYS A 172 -17.43 -16.58 -17.94
C LYS A 172 -17.29 -15.09 -17.76
N THR A 173 -18.11 -14.52 -16.88
CA THR A 173 -18.10 -13.10 -16.56
C THR A 173 -18.87 -12.84 -15.27
N ILE A 174 -18.63 -11.68 -14.67
CA ILE A 174 -19.43 -11.13 -13.59
C ILE A 174 -19.97 -9.79 -14.08
N VAL A 175 -21.30 -9.63 -14.05
CA VAL A 175 -21.97 -8.41 -14.53
C VAL A 175 -22.94 -7.89 -13.48
N SER A 176 -23.51 -6.72 -13.73
CA SER A 176 -24.51 -6.12 -12.85
C SER A 176 -25.92 -6.64 -13.17
N PHE A 177 -26.78 -6.67 -12.14
CA PHE A 177 -28.17 -7.16 -12.23
C PHE A 177 -29.06 -6.35 -13.18
N ASP A 178 -28.70 -5.09 -13.45
CA ASP A 178 -29.37 -4.24 -14.44
C ASP A 178 -29.37 -4.82 -15.87
N LEU A 179 -28.46 -5.74 -16.18
CA LEU A 179 -28.43 -6.45 -17.46
C LEU A 179 -29.40 -7.65 -17.52
N VAL A 180 -30.09 -7.96 -16.42
CA VAL A 180 -31.06 -9.07 -16.39
C VAL A 180 -32.39 -8.61 -16.98
N THR A 181 -32.88 -9.37 -17.96
CA THR A 181 -34.26 -9.24 -18.41
C THR A 181 -35.17 -9.92 -17.39
N PRO A 182 -36.06 -9.17 -16.70
CA PRO A 182 -36.81 -9.70 -15.58
C PRO A 182 -37.84 -10.75 -16.04
N TYR A 183 -37.79 -11.92 -15.41
CA TYR A 183 -38.76 -13.00 -15.60
C TYR A 183 -38.76 -13.88 -14.34
N LYS A 184 -39.68 -13.59 -13.41
CA LYS A 184 -39.69 -14.24 -12.10
C LYS A 184 -40.38 -15.61 -12.14
N PHE A 185 -39.64 -16.67 -11.84
CA PHE A 185 -40.19 -18.02 -11.79
C PHE A 185 -39.35 -18.94 -10.88
N HIS A 186 -39.95 -19.59 -9.88
CA HIS A 186 -39.31 -20.56 -8.98
C HIS A 186 -37.88 -20.21 -8.51
N GLY A 187 -37.69 -19.00 -7.98
CA GLY A 187 -36.38 -18.56 -7.46
C GLY A 187 -35.40 -18.07 -8.54
N TYR A 188 -35.85 -17.95 -9.79
CA TYR A 188 -35.15 -17.23 -10.85
C TYR A 188 -35.70 -15.82 -10.96
N ASP A 189 -34.81 -14.85 -11.16
CA ASP A 189 -35.18 -13.44 -11.33
C ASP A 189 -35.35 -13.05 -12.80
N GLY A 190 -34.86 -13.87 -13.72
CA GLY A 190 -34.93 -13.60 -15.14
C GLY A 190 -33.91 -14.38 -15.94
N PHE A 191 -33.46 -13.76 -17.03
CA PHE A 191 -32.41 -14.29 -17.89
C PHE A 191 -31.49 -13.17 -18.39
N ILE A 192 -30.28 -13.56 -18.81
CA ILE A 192 -29.31 -12.69 -19.47
C ILE A 192 -29.01 -13.23 -20.86
N ASP A 193 -28.86 -12.33 -21.84
CA ASP A 193 -28.30 -12.69 -23.14
C ASP A 193 -26.77 -12.58 -23.10
N TYR A 194 -26.12 -13.74 -23.07
CA TYR A 194 -24.66 -13.84 -23.12
C TYR A 194 -24.25 -14.87 -24.17
N LYS A 195 -24.36 -14.49 -25.44
CA LYS A 195 -24.22 -15.36 -26.64
C LYS A 195 -25.30 -16.44 -26.77
N LYS A 196 -26.03 -16.70 -25.69
CA LYS A 196 -27.25 -17.49 -25.57
C LYS A 196 -28.04 -16.99 -24.36
N ILE A 197 -29.32 -17.36 -24.28
CA ILE A 197 -30.17 -17.05 -23.13
C ILE A 197 -29.77 -17.94 -21.95
N ILE A 198 -29.36 -17.31 -20.85
CA ILE A 198 -28.93 -17.98 -19.62
C ILE A 198 -29.88 -17.57 -18.48
N PRO A 199 -30.53 -18.52 -17.79
CA PRO A 199 -31.41 -18.21 -16.68
C PRO A 199 -30.61 -17.74 -15.45
N VAL A 200 -31.17 -16.78 -14.71
CA VAL A 200 -30.54 -16.15 -13.54
C VAL A 200 -31.25 -16.60 -12.27
N LYS A 201 -30.59 -17.46 -11.48
CA LYS A 201 -31.08 -17.94 -10.18
C LYS A 201 -30.72 -16.97 -9.08
N ASN A 202 -31.68 -16.63 -8.23
CA ASN A 202 -31.49 -15.73 -7.11
C ASN A 202 -30.98 -16.47 -5.87
N ILE A 203 -29.89 -15.98 -5.26
CA ILE A 203 -29.33 -16.51 -4.01
C ILE A 203 -29.67 -15.61 -2.81
N ASP A 204 -29.49 -14.30 -2.94
CA ASP A 204 -29.59 -13.34 -1.82
C ASP A 204 -30.01 -11.91 -2.23
N GLU A 205 -30.64 -11.74 -3.40
CA GLU A 205 -31.11 -10.45 -3.95
C GLU A 205 -30.04 -9.38 -4.23
N GLY A 206 -28.75 -9.73 -4.27
CA GLY A 206 -27.70 -8.74 -4.49
C GLY A 206 -27.55 -8.22 -5.93
N LYS A 207 -26.56 -7.33 -6.12
CA LYS A 207 -26.40 -6.55 -7.36
C LYS A 207 -25.57 -7.24 -8.45
N PHE A 208 -24.93 -8.37 -8.16
CA PHE A 208 -24.00 -9.03 -9.07
C PHE A 208 -24.61 -10.29 -9.67
N ILE A 209 -24.29 -10.56 -10.93
CA ILE A 209 -24.62 -11.79 -11.65
C ILE A 209 -23.33 -12.50 -12.01
N VAL A 210 -23.13 -13.70 -11.48
CA VAL A 210 -22.02 -14.59 -11.85
C VAL A 210 -22.50 -15.51 -12.97
N VAL A 211 -21.97 -15.36 -14.17
CA VAL A 211 -22.40 -16.10 -15.37
C VAL A 211 -21.52 -17.34 -15.57
N LEU A 212 -22.14 -18.51 -15.56
CA LEU A 212 -21.52 -19.79 -15.94
C LEU A 212 -22.00 -20.20 -17.34
N ASP A 213 -21.61 -21.40 -17.78
CA ASP A 213 -21.99 -21.88 -19.11
C ASP A 213 -23.50 -22.00 -19.30
N ASN A 214 -24.26 -22.52 -18.34
CA ASN A 214 -25.70 -22.81 -18.54
C ASN A 214 -26.64 -22.15 -17.51
N ILE A 215 -26.08 -21.45 -16.53
CA ILE A 215 -26.84 -20.80 -15.46
C ILE A 215 -26.06 -19.58 -14.99
N ALA A 216 -26.77 -18.59 -14.47
CA ALA A 216 -26.18 -17.45 -13.81
C ALA A 216 -26.76 -17.32 -12.40
N TYR A 217 -25.97 -16.78 -11.47
CA TYR A 217 -26.37 -16.62 -10.07
C TYR A 217 -26.35 -15.16 -9.66
N ARG A 218 -27.47 -14.68 -9.12
CA ARG A 218 -27.56 -13.35 -8.51
C ARG A 218 -27.11 -13.40 -7.06
N THR A 219 -26.14 -12.56 -6.72
CA THR A 219 -25.54 -12.50 -5.40
C THR A 219 -25.14 -11.08 -4.97
N GLY A 220 -25.10 -10.81 -3.66
CA GLY A 220 -24.62 -9.57 -3.06
C GLY A 220 -23.17 -9.65 -2.64
N LYS A 221 -22.69 -10.87 -2.40
CA LYS A 221 -21.33 -11.15 -1.98
C LYS A 221 -20.62 -12.06 -2.99
N ILE A 222 -19.44 -11.63 -3.44
CA ILE A 222 -18.53 -12.41 -4.26
C ILE A 222 -17.16 -12.32 -3.59
N THR A 223 -16.58 -13.48 -3.25
CA THR A 223 -15.24 -13.56 -2.67
C THR A 223 -14.40 -14.51 -3.51
N LEU A 224 -13.12 -14.19 -3.69
CA LEU A 224 -12.15 -15.07 -4.34
C LEU A 224 -11.37 -15.84 -3.29
N VAL A 225 -11.31 -17.16 -3.39
CA VAL A 225 -10.67 -18.03 -2.39
C VAL A 225 -9.87 -19.15 -3.05
N SER A 226 -8.91 -19.68 -2.30
CA SER A 226 -8.24 -20.96 -2.57
C SER A 226 -8.59 -21.94 -1.45
N GLY A 227 -8.59 -23.24 -1.75
CA GLY A 227 -8.95 -24.25 -0.77
C GLY A 227 -8.75 -25.66 -1.27
N ASN A 228 -8.99 -26.62 -0.38
CA ASN A 228 -8.91 -28.04 -0.69
C ASN A 228 -10.28 -28.56 -1.14
N GLU A 229 -10.31 -29.28 -2.25
CA GLU A 229 -11.52 -29.98 -2.68
C GLU A 229 -11.68 -31.27 -1.90
N LEU A 230 -12.81 -31.38 -1.21
CA LEU A 230 -13.21 -32.55 -0.47
C LEU A 230 -14.38 -33.23 -1.19
N TYR A 231 -14.36 -34.55 -1.21
CA TYR A 231 -15.48 -35.35 -1.68
C TYR A 231 -16.30 -35.80 -0.46
N HIS A 232 -17.54 -35.33 -0.36
CA HIS A 232 -18.44 -35.74 0.69
C HIS A 232 -19.08 -37.10 0.33
N GLU A 233 -19.35 -37.96 1.32
CA GLU A 233 -19.95 -39.30 1.12
C GLU A 233 -21.31 -39.25 0.42
N SER A 234 -21.99 -38.10 0.47
CA SER A 234 -23.25 -37.84 -0.25
C SER A 234 -23.07 -37.58 -1.76
N GLY A 235 -21.85 -37.71 -2.30
CA GLY A 235 -21.54 -37.45 -3.71
C GLY A 235 -21.38 -35.97 -4.07
N LYS A 236 -21.37 -35.07 -3.08
CA LYS A 236 -21.19 -33.63 -3.29
C LYS A 236 -19.71 -33.25 -3.17
N LYS A 237 -19.26 -32.33 -4.01
CA LYS A 237 -17.93 -31.72 -3.89
C LYS A 237 -18.02 -30.51 -2.97
N MET A 238 -17.09 -30.40 -2.04
CA MET A 238 -17.00 -29.29 -1.08
C MET A 238 -15.63 -28.62 -1.22
N LEU A 239 -15.57 -27.31 -1.01
CA LEU A 239 -14.33 -26.55 -0.93
C LEU A 239 -14.09 -26.18 0.52
N GLU A 240 -13.01 -26.67 1.12
CA GLU A 240 -12.55 -26.27 2.45
C GLU A 240 -11.53 -25.14 2.35
N THR A 241 -11.77 -24.06 3.09
CA THR A 241 -10.93 -22.86 3.17
C THR A 241 -10.76 -22.46 4.63
N ASP A 242 -9.81 -21.57 4.92
CA ASP A 242 -9.63 -21.00 6.27
C ASP A 242 -10.87 -20.24 6.78
N GLU A 243 -11.73 -19.77 5.87
CA GLU A 243 -12.94 -19.02 6.19
C GLU A 243 -14.19 -19.91 6.36
N GLY A 244 -14.10 -21.19 5.99
CA GLY A 244 -15.19 -22.15 6.07
C GLY A 244 -15.27 -23.10 4.89
N THR A 245 -16.37 -23.86 4.82
CA THR A 245 -16.60 -24.91 3.82
C THR A 245 -17.79 -24.54 2.93
N TYR A 246 -17.61 -24.65 1.61
CA TYR A 246 -18.59 -24.25 0.62
C TYR A 246 -18.95 -25.41 -0.31
N GLU A 247 -20.21 -25.53 -0.74
CA GLU A 247 -20.58 -26.54 -1.75
C GLU A 247 -20.11 -26.09 -3.13
N ILE A 248 -19.36 -26.94 -3.84
CA ILE A 248 -18.89 -26.65 -5.19
C ILE A 248 -20.02 -26.92 -6.18
N ILE A 249 -20.39 -25.90 -6.95
CA ILE A 249 -21.39 -25.99 -8.02
C ILE A 249 -20.71 -25.75 -9.37
N GLU A 250 -20.74 -26.74 -10.26
CA GLU A 250 -20.15 -26.72 -11.62
C GLU A 250 -21.22 -26.93 -12.69
#